data_AF-A0A916Z4F6-F1
#
_entry.id   AF-A0A916Z4F6-F1
#
_cell.length_a   1.000
_cell.length_b   1.000
_cell.length_c   1.000
_cell.angle_alpha   90.00
_cell.angle_beta   90.00
_cell.angle_gamma   90.00
#
_symmetry.space_group_name_H-M   'P 1'
#
loop_
_entity.id
_entity.type
_entity.pdbx_description
1 polymer ?
#
loop_
_entity_poly.entity_id
_entity_poly.type
_entity_poly.pdbx_seq_one_letter_code
_entity_poly.pdbx_strand_id
1 'polypeptide(L)' 'MQSFRLKLTDDGIGLEKFIDFDGRDAGAALEVLDNEAAGRRAELWSGEQFVCALTRDSDGGGFWQVNPRD' A
#
# COMPACT_ATOMS: atom_id res chain seq x y z
N MET A 1 5.27 9.72 15.80
CA MET A 1 5.44 9.48 14.34
C MET A 1 6.29 8.25 14.19
N GLN A 2 5.94 7.39 13.24
CA GLN A 2 6.63 6.14 12.93
C GLN A 2 6.91 6.13 11.43
N SER A 3 8.06 5.58 11.04
CA SER A 3 8.44 5.47 9.63
C SER A 3 7.94 4.15 9.06
N PHE A 4 7.34 4.22 7.88
CA PHE A 4 6.79 3.10 7.14
C PHE A 4 7.31 3.08 5.71
N ARG A 5 7.21 1.91 5.08
CA ARG A 5 7.53 1.70 3.67
C ARG A 5 6.37 1.01 2.97
N LEU A 6 5.92 1.60 1.86
CA LEU A 6 5.08 0.93 0.89
C LEU A 6 5.95 0.30 -0.19
N LYS A 7 5.75 -0.98 -0.46
CA LYS A 7 6.26 -1.65 -1.66
C LYS A 7 5.09 -1.89 -2.59
N LEU A 8 5.03 -1.15 -3.70
CA LEU A 8 4.09 -1.46 -4.77
C LEU A 8 4.74 -2.47 -5.70
N THR A 9 4.06 -3.57 -5.96
CA THR A 9 4.58 -4.64 -6.81
C THR A 9 4.43 -4.30 -8.30
N ASP A 10 5.24 -4.94 -9.13
CA ASP A 10 4.97 -5.00 -10.56
C ASP A 10 3.80 -5.95 -10.79
N ASP A 11 2.64 -5.36 -11.01
CA ASP A 11 1.36 -6.01 -11.27
C ASP A 11 0.93 -5.88 -12.73
N GLY A 12 1.83 -5.42 -13.62
CA GLY A 12 1.52 -5.09 -15.01
C GLY A 12 0.72 -3.80 -15.19
N ILE A 13 0.39 -3.08 -14.11
CA ILE A 13 -0.33 -1.79 -14.12
C ILE A 13 0.66 -0.63 -13.93
N GLY A 14 1.68 -0.84 -13.10
CA GLY A 14 2.78 0.10 -12.91
C GLY A 14 4.05 -0.61 -12.46
N LEU A 15 5.17 0.08 -12.61
CA LEU A 15 6.47 -0.45 -12.18
C LEU A 15 6.49 -0.70 -10.67
N GLU A 16 7.32 -1.66 -10.26
CA GLU A 16 7.67 -1.83 -8.86
C GLU A 16 8.28 -0.53 -8.33
N LYS A 17 7.81 -0.08 -7.17
CA LYS A 17 8.40 1.09 -6.49
C LYS A 17 8.26 1.01 -4.98
N PHE A 18 9.16 1.70 -4.32
CA PHE A 18 9.19 1.84 -2.87
C PHE A 18 8.91 3.28 -2.49
N ILE A 19 8.04 3.48 -1.51
CA ILE A 19 7.71 4.81 -0.98
C ILE A 19 7.93 4.77 0.53
N ASP A 20 8.90 5.55 1.00
CA ASP A 20 9.13 5.77 2.43
C ASP A 20 8.33 6.99 2.90
N PHE A 21 7.64 6.87 4.04
CA PHE A 21 6.84 7.95 4.60
C PHE A 21 6.75 7.85 6.13
N ASP A 22 6.50 8.98 6.77
CA ASP A 22 6.22 9.04 8.21
C ASP A 22 4.71 9.18 8.44
N GLY A 23 4.18 8.39 9.38
CA GLY A 23 2.77 8.40 9.76
C GLY A 23 2.57 8.49 11.26
N ARG A 24 1.36 8.87 11.68
CA ARG A 24 0.93 8.65 13.08
C ARG A 24 0.80 7.16 13.38
N ASP A 25 0.23 6.43 12.42
CA ASP A 25 -0.01 4.99 12.42
C ASP A 25 -0.02 4.47 10.97
N ALA A 26 -0.26 3.16 10.81
CA ALA A 26 -0.28 2.47 9.53
C ALA A 26 -1.37 2.98 8.56
N GLY A 27 -2.43 3.63 9.05
CA GLY A 27 -3.53 4.13 8.24
C GLY A 27 -3.11 5.23 7.27
N ALA A 28 -2.05 5.98 7.58
CA ALA A 28 -1.47 6.99 6.70
C ALA A 28 -1.02 6.42 5.33
N ALA A 29 -0.82 5.10 5.22
CA ALA A 29 -0.53 4.44 3.95
C ALA A 29 -1.62 4.68 2.88
N LEU A 30 -2.89 4.78 3.29
CA LEU A 30 -4.01 4.96 2.34
C LEU A 30 -3.97 6.33 1.67
N GLU A 31 -3.53 7.37 2.38
CA GLU A 31 -3.36 8.72 1.83
C GLU A 31 -2.22 8.76 0.81
N VAL A 32 -1.12 8.03 1.08
CA VAL A 32 0.02 7.93 0.15
C VAL A 32 -0.37 7.21 -1.15
N LEU A 33 -1.32 6.28 -1.08
CA LEU A 33 -1.76 5.45 -2.20
C LEU A 33 -2.93 6.03 -3.01
N ASP A 34 -3.43 7.22 -2.68
CA ASP A 34 -4.68 7.78 -3.25
C ASP A 34 -4.66 7.88 -4.79
N ASN A 35 -3.49 8.21 -5.35
CA ASN A 35 -3.30 8.45 -6.79
C ASN A 35 -2.88 7.20 -7.60
N GLU A 36 -2.74 6.04 -6.97
CA GLU A 36 -2.32 4.81 -7.65
C GLU A 36 -3.47 4.16 -8.41
N ALA A 37 -3.23 3.63 -9.61
CA ALA A 37 -4.30 3.07 -10.44
C ALA A 37 -5.15 1.96 -9.77
N ALA A 38 -6.37 1.75 -10.26
CA ALA A 38 -7.21 0.61 -9.87
C ALA A 38 -6.47 -0.72 -10.15
N GLY A 39 -6.70 -1.73 -9.31
CA GLY A 39 -6.00 -3.02 -9.38
C GLY A 39 -4.60 -3.06 -8.78
N ARG A 40 -4.05 -1.91 -8.33
CA ARG A 40 -2.69 -1.85 -7.77
C ARG A 40 -2.57 -2.67 -6.50
N ARG A 41 -1.41 -3.32 -6.33
CA ARG A 41 -1.07 -4.09 -5.13
C ARG A 41 0.09 -3.44 -4.38
N ALA A 42 -0.01 -3.43 -3.06
CA ALA A 42 1.05 -2.92 -2.20
C ALA A 42 1.22 -3.76 -0.94
N GLU A 43 2.42 -3.71 -0.37
CA GLU A 43 2.74 -4.21 0.95
C GLU A 43 3.14 -3.04 1.84
N LEU A 44 2.66 -3.02 3.08
CA LEU A 44 3.04 -2.05 4.08
C LEU A 44 4.02 -2.67 5.08
N TRP A 45 5.12 -1.97 5.33
CA TRP A 45 6.20 -2.39 6.21
C TRP A 45 6.53 -1.31 7.24
N SER A 46 6.93 -1.74 8.44
CA SER A 46 7.48 -0.90 9.51
C SER A 46 8.88 -1.40 9.84
N GLY A 47 9.91 -0.75 9.29
CA GLY A 47 11.26 -1.33 9.25
C GLY A 47 11.27 -2.65 8.48
N GLU A 48 11.72 -3.73 9.11
CA GLU A 48 11.70 -5.09 8.54
C GLU A 48 10.41 -5.87 8.83
N GLN A 49 9.49 -5.29 9.63
CA GLN A 49 8.25 -5.95 9.99
C GLN A 49 7.18 -5.72 8.92
N PHE A 50 6.68 -6.81 8.34
CA PHE A 50 5.47 -6.77 7.51
C PHE A 50 4.25 -6.42 8.35
N VAL A 51 3.47 -5.44 7.91
CA VAL A 51 2.24 -4.99 8.59
C VAL A 51 1.01 -5.60 7.92
N CYS A 52 0.80 -5.34 6.63
CA CYS A 52 -0.32 -5.87 5.86
C CYS A 52 -0.07 -5.77 4.35
N ALA A 53 -0.90 -6.48 3.58
CA ALA A 53 -1.02 -6.26 2.15
C ALA A 53 -2.24 -5.37 1.85
N LEU A 54 -2.18 -4.64 0.75
CA LEU A 54 -3.20 -3.71 0.29
C LEU A 54 -3.50 -4.01 -1.18
N THR A 55 -4.77 -3.93 -1.57
CA THR A 55 -5.18 -4.05 -2.97
C THR A 55 -6.23 -3.02 -3.29
N ARG A 56 -6.04 -2.27 -4.38
CA ARG A 56 -7.05 -1.33 -4.88
C ARG A 56 -8.03 -2.12 -5.74
N ASP A 57 -9.33 -2.03 -5.45
CA ASP A 57 -10.34 -2.71 -6.27
C ASP A 57 -10.24 -2.29 -7.75
N SER A 58 -10.55 -3.23 -8.64
CA SER A 58 -10.63 -2.99 -10.09
C SER A 58 -12.04 -2.62 -10.56
N ASP A 59 -13.05 -2.88 -9.73
CA ASP A 59 -14.45 -3.01 -10.16
C ASP A 59 -15.24 -1.70 -10.00
N GLY A 60 -14.52 -0.57 -9.86
CA GLY A 60 -15.05 0.78 -10.01
C GLY A 60 -15.30 1.55 -8.71
N GLY A 61 -15.05 0.94 -7.54
CA GLY A 61 -15.12 1.64 -6.26
C GLY A 61 -13.87 2.47 -5.96
N GLY A 62 -12.72 2.05 -6.48
CA GLY A 62 -11.43 2.69 -6.23
C GLY A 62 -10.98 2.56 -4.77
N PHE A 63 -11.58 1.65 -4.00
CA PHE A 63 -11.29 1.46 -2.58
C PHE A 63 -10.04 0.61 -2.39
N TRP A 64 -9.26 0.95 -1.37
CA TRP A 64 -8.17 0.12 -0.89
C TRP A 64 -8.69 -0.89 0.14
N GLN A 65 -8.45 -2.16 -0.14
CA GLN A 65 -8.75 -3.28 0.75
C GLN A 65 -7.52 -3.65 1.56
N VAL A 66 -7.69 -3.83 2.87
CA VAL A 66 -6.63 -4.28 3.78
C VAL A 66 -6.70 -5.79 3.90
N ASN A 67 -5.64 -6.45 3.48
CA ASN A 67 -5.50 -7.90 3.48
C ASN A 67 -4.47 -8.28 4.57
N PRO A 68 -4.91 -8.67 5.78
CA PRO A 68 -4.00 -9.24 6.76
C PRO A 68 -3.43 -10.56 6.23
N ARG A 69 -2.22 -10.92 6.66
CA ARG A 69 -1.74 -12.30 6.46
C ARG A 69 -2.59 -13.23 7.32
N ASP A 70 -2.95 -14.39 6.76
CA ASP A 70 -3.53 -15.53 7.50
C ASP A 70 -2.64 -15.95 8.69
#